data_AF-A0A822G7E8-F1
#
_entry.id   AF-A0A822G7E8-F1
#
_cell.length_a   1.000
_cell.length_b   1.000
_cell.length_c   1.000
_cell.angle_alpha   90.00
_cell.angle_beta   90.00
_cell.angle_gamma   90.00
#
_symmetry.space_group_name_H-M   'P 1'
#
loop_
_entity.id
_entity.type
_entity.pdbx_description
1 polymer ?
#
loop_
_entity_poly.entity_id
_entity_poly.type
_entity_poly.pdbx_seq_one_letter_code
_entity_poly.pdbx_strand_id
1 'polypeptide(L)'
;MKSTSTIKNELIAVCKQEYKGNTAQLTILREFEQDYSPDRALWWYTRDSFVYRLMNKALRMQNIDLLFLFRFFIRDLEQQLEQYRCTSRIRLYRGQLMSNDELQVLKDSIGQLISVNSFLSTSLDQQQALQFLGGSSTSDGVERVLFKIVADPRLEGIKPFANISSFSYFSQEEEVLIMLGSIFRLVDIHQDVEQVWIIEMRLCSNHDNDLKLVVDQLKKNHGEGDAETSLLSLGFILLDMGKYDSAEKYFFRFLNEQSNDYQGIARCYYALGNLATKKDDLDSSL
;
A
#
# COMPACT_ATOMS: atom_id res chain seq x y z
N MET A 1 -21.39 11.71 11.66
CA MET A 1 -20.83 10.37 11.94
C MET A 1 -21.36 9.32 10.96
N LYS A 2 -20.71 9.14 9.79
CA LYS A 2 -20.77 7.84 9.08
C LYS A 2 -19.48 7.11 9.46
N SER A 3 -19.59 6.13 10.35
CA SER A 3 -18.44 5.47 10.98
C SER A 3 -17.68 4.60 9.96
N THR A 4 -16.49 4.12 10.33
CA THR A 4 -15.73 3.05 9.64
C THR A 4 -16.62 1.92 9.08
N SER A 5 -17.79 1.67 9.69
CA SER A 5 -18.82 0.76 9.22
C SER A 5 -19.28 1.01 7.78
N THR A 6 -19.49 2.27 7.35
CA THR A 6 -19.98 2.56 6.00
C THR A 6 -18.97 2.18 4.91
N ILE A 7 -17.68 2.47 5.15
CA ILE A 7 -16.58 2.16 4.22
C ILE A 7 -16.35 0.66 4.13
N LYS A 8 -16.36 -0.03 5.28
CA LYS A 8 -16.24 -1.50 5.34
C LYS A 8 -17.37 -2.13 4.52
N ASN A 9 -18.61 -1.67 4.68
CA ASN A 9 -19.76 -2.21 3.94
C ASN A 9 -19.63 -2.02 2.41
N GLU A 10 -19.11 -0.87 1.97
CA GLU A 10 -18.80 -0.64 0.55
C GLU A 10 -17.71 -1.57 0.02
N LEU A 11 -16.62 -1.75 0.79
CA LEU A 11 -15.57 -2.72 0.45
C LEU A 11 -16.15 -4.12 0.29
N ILE A 12 -16.99 -4.55 1.24
CA ILE A 12 -17.66 -5.85 1.18
C ILE A 12 -18.52 -5.98 -0.08
N ALA A 13 -19.27 -4.94 -0.46
CA ALA A 13 -20.12 -4.96 -1.65
C ALA A 13 -19.28 -5.13 -2.93
N VAL A 14 -18.17 -4.39 -3.05
CA VAL A 14 -17.22 -4.54 -4.17
C VAL A 14 -16.64 -5.95 -4.20
N CYS A 15 -16.18 -6.47 -3.06
CA CYS A 15 -15.63 -7.83 -2.96
C CYS A 15 -16.66 -8.91 -3.34
N LYS A 16 -17.93 -8.76 -2.94
CA LYS A 16 -19.03 -9.69 -3.31
C LYS A 16 -19.19 -9.78 -4.83
N GLN A 17 -19.05 -8.66 -5.52
CA GLN A 17 -19.14 -8.60 -6.97
C GLN A 17 -17.89 -9.18 -7.66
N GLU A 18 -16.69 -8.80 -7.21
CA GLU A 18 -15.41 -9.28 -7.76
C GLU A 18 -15.26 -10.81 -7.65
N TYR A 19 -15.72 -11.40 -6.54
CA TYR A 19 -15.64 -12.84 -6.28
C TYR A 19 -16.96 -13.57 -6.55
N LYS A 20 -17.83 -13.01 -7.38
CA LYS A 20 -19.09 -13.67 -7.77
C LYS A 20 -18.78 -15.04 -8.39
N GLY A 21 -19.34 -16.10 -7.81
CA GLY A 21 -19.11 -17.49 -8.23
C GLY A 21 -17.90 -18.17 -7.58
N ASN A 22 -17.08 -17.48 -6.78
CA ASN A 22 -16.02 -18.09 -5.98
C ASN A 22 -16.50 -18.33 -4.55
N THR A 23 -17.13 -19.49 -4.31
CA THR A 23 -17.72 -19.84 -3.01
C THR A 23 -16.71 -19.81 -1.86
N ALA A 24 -15.47 -20.23 -2.09
CA ALA A 24 -14.42 -20.23 -1.07
C ALA A 24 -14.12 -18.81 -0.59
N GLN A 25 -13.86 -17.88 -1.52
CA GLN A 25 -13.58 -16.48 -1.16
C GLN A 25 -14.81 -15.77 -0.58
N LEU A 26 -16.02 -16.09 -1.05
CA LEU A 26 -17.27 -15.55 -0.50
C LEU A 26 -17.57 -16.03 0.94
N THR A 27 -17.04 -17.18 1.35
CA THR A 27 -17.11 -17.63 2.75
C THR A 27 -16.14 -16.84 3.62
N ILE A 28 -14.88 -16.68 3.17
CA ILE A 28 -13.87 -15.86 3.86
C ILE A 28 -14.33 -14.40 3.99
N LEU A 29 -15.02 -13.89 2.97
CA LEU A 29 -15.60 -12.54 2.99
C LEU A 29 -16.68 -12.37 4.07
N ARG A 30 -17.52 -13.39 4.28
CA ARG A 30 -18.53 -13.39 5.36
C ARG A 30 -17.88 -13.44 6.74
N GLU A 31 -16.83 -14.24 6.91
CA GLU A 31 -16.02 -14.25 8.13
C GLU A 31 -15.40 -12.87 8.39
N PHE A 32 -14.83 -12.21 7.38
CA PHE A 32 -14.28 -10.85 7.54
C PHE A 32 -15.37 -9.82 7.88
N GLU A 33 -16.55 -9.92 7.26
CA GLU A 33 -17.69 -9.05 7.53
C GLU A 33 -18.10 -9.12 9.01
N GLN A 34 -18.10 -10.32 9.60
CA GLN A 34 -18.52 -10.60 10.98
C GLN A 34 -17.42 -10.40 12.03
N ASP A 35 -16.21 -10.91 11.77
CA ASP A 35 -15.18 -11.13 12.79
C ASP A 35 -14.00 -10.16 12.70
N TYR A 36 -13.95 -9.30 11.68
CA TYR A 36 -12.85 -8.35 11.54
C TYR A 36 -12.84 -7.33 12.68
N SER A 37 -11.68 -7.21 13.34
CA SER A 37 -11.34 -6.17 14.30
C SER A 37 -9.97 -5.54 13.97
N PRO A 38 -9.73 -4.28 14.35
CA PRO A 38 -8.47 -3.58 14.06
C PRO A 38 -7.21 -4.30 14.59
N ASP A 39 -7.31 -5.04 15.70
CA ASP A 39 -6.24 -5.84 16.31
C ASP A 39 -5.94 -7.15 15.54
N ARG A 40 -6.77 -7.53 14.57
CA ARG A 40 -6.55 -8.71 13.70
C ARG A 40 -6.15 -8.37 12.26
N ALA A 41 -5.84 -7.12 11.95
CA ALA A 41 -5.43 -6.69 10.61
C ALA A 41 -4.24 -7.49 10.05
N LEU A 42 -3.16 -7.72 10.83
CA LEU A 42 -2.00 -8.52 10.37
C LEU A 42 -2.38 -9.97 10.02
N TRP A 43 -3.25 -10.59 10.83
CA TRP A 43 -3.75 -11.94 10.57
C TRP A 43 -4.55 -12.02 9.27
N TRP A 44 -5.43 -11.04 9.03
CA TRP A 44 -6.22 -10.96 7.80
C TRP A 44 -5.37 -10.64 6.57
N TYR A 45 -4.31 -9.86 6.74
CA TYR A 45 -3.40 -9.53 5.66
C TYR A 45 -2.56 -10.74 5.21
N THR A 46 -2.10 -11.56 6.15
CA THR A 46 -1.25 -12.72 5.86
C THR A 46 -2.03 -13.96 5.44
N ARG A 47 -3.32 -14.06 5.79
CA ARG A 47 -4.19 -15.13 5.30
C ARG A 47 -4.38 -15.04 3.79
N ASP A 48 -4.23 -16.17 3.09
CA ASP A 48 -4.59 -16.27 1.67
C ASP A 48 -6.09 -16.04 1.45
N SER A 49 -6.44 -14.78 1.22
CA SER A 49 -7.80 -14.27 1.21
C SER A 49 -7.96 -13.14 0.21
N PHE A 50 -9.21 -12.74 -0.03
CA PHE A 50 -9.53 -11.57 -0.84
C PHE A 50 -8.81 -10.31 -0.35
N VAL A 51 -8.58 -10.17 0.96
CA VAL A 51 -7.92 -9.00 1.57
C VAL A 51 -6.49 -8.88 1.02
N TYR A 52 -5.68 -9.92 1.19
CA TYR A 52 -4.32 -9.97 0.67
C TYR A 52 -4.29 -9.74 -0.86
N ARG A 53 -5.12 -10.48 -1.60
CA ARG A 53 -5.10 -10.48 -3.07
C ARG A 53 -5.57 -9.16 -3.67
N LEU A 54 -6.74 -8.65 -3.24
CA LEU A 54 -7.28 -7.40 -3.77
C LEU A 54 -6.46 -6.19 -3.34
N MET A 55 -5.99 -6.15 -2.09
CA MET A 55 -5.19 -5.01 -1.64
C MET A 55 -3.85 -4.94 -2.40
N ASN A 56 -3.11 -6.05 -2.51
CA ASN A 56 -1.87 -6.08 -3.29
C ASN A 56 -2.11 -5.84 -4.80
N LYS A 57 -3.26 -6.26 -5.35
CA LYS A 57 -3.67 -5.88 -6.72
C LYS A 57 -3.93 -4.38 -6.84
N ALA A 58 -4.65 -3.79 -5.88
CA ALA A 58 -4.97 -2.37 -5.86
C ALA A 58 -3.70 -1.51 -5.78
N LEU A 59 -2.74 -1.91 -4.96
CA LEU A 59 -1.44 -1.25 -4.83
C LEU A 59 -0.64 -1.32 -6.14
N ARG A 60 -0.53 -2.50 -6.77
CA ARG A 60 0.17 -2.68 -8.05
C ARG A 60 -0.45 -1.88 -9.20
N MET A 61 -1.78 -1.86 -9.28
CA MET A 61 -2.51 -1.17 -10.33
C MET A 61 -2.78 0.31 -10.01
N GLN A 62 -2.35 0.79 -8.84
CA GLN A 62 -2.68 2.12 -8.32
C GLN A 62 -4.19 2.45 -8.39
N ASN A 63 -5.03 1.46 -8.06
CA ASN A 63 -6.48 1.62 -8.07
C ASN A 63 -6.92 2.45 -6.87
N ILE A 64 -7.00 3.77 -7.06
CA ILE A 64 -7.28 4.73 -5.99
C ILE A 64 -8.65 4.48 -5.34
N ASP A 65 -9.66 4.12 -6.12
CA ASP A 65 -11.00 3.81 -5.61
C ASP A 65 -10.96 2.66 -4.59
N LEU A 66 -10.28 1.57 -4.95
CA LEU A 66 -10.17 0.40 -4.09
C LEU A 66 -9.24 0.66 -2.90
N LEU A 67 -8.14 1.38 -3.09
CA LEU A 67 -7.23 1.80 -2.01
C LEU A 67 -7.95 2.71 -1.00
N PHE A 68 -8.84 3.58 -1.47
CA PHE A 68 -9.68 4.38 -0.59
C PHE A 68 -10.57 3.48 0.27
N LEU A 69 -11.20 2.45 -0.30
CA LEU A 69 -11.99 1.50 0.49
C LEU A 69 -11.12 0.72 1.49
N PHE A 70 -9.89 0.36 1.13
CA PHE A 70 -8.92 -0.28 2.03
C PHE A 70 -8.28 0.66 3.06
N ARG A 71 -8.54 1.98 3.03
CA ARG A 71 -7.84 2.95 3.88
C ARG A 71 -7.92 2.66 5.38
N PHE A 72 -9.07 2.18 5.85
CA PHE A 72 -9.23 1.81 7.26
C PHE A 72 -8.31 0.62 7.60
N PHE A 73 -8.25 -0.38 6.70
CA PHE A 73 -7.43 -1.56 6.89
C PHE A 73 -5.93 -1.25 6.83
N ILE A 74 -5.51 -0.35 5.92
CA ILE A 74 -4.12 0.13 5.82
C ILE A 74 -3.70 0.86 7.10
N ARG A 75 -4.59 1.71 7.65
CA ARG A 75 -4.35 2.39 8.93
C ARG A 75 -4.22 1.38 10.07
N ASP A 76 -5.12 0.41 10.13
CA ASP A 76 -5.12 -0.59 11.20
C ASP A 76 -3.87 -1.49 11.11
N LEU A 77 -3.38 -1.81 9.90
CA LEU A 77 -2.08 -2.45 9.69
C LEU A 77 -0.91 -1.61 10.18
N GLU A 78 -0.87 -0.33 9.83
CA GLU A 78 0.20 0.56 10.30
C GLU A 78 0.23 0.64 11.83
N GLN A 79 -0.93 0.77 12.47
CA GLN A 79 -1.04 0.84 13.93
C GLN A 79 -0.47 -0.42 14.59
N GLN A 80 -0.78 -1.61 14.06
CA GLN A 80 -0.18 -2.85 14.56
C GLN A 80 1.32 -2.92 14.32
N LEU A 81 1.79 -2.53 13.13
CA LEU A 81 3.22 -2.52 12.83
C LEU A 81 3.99 -1.54 13.73
N GLU A 82 3.39 -0.40 14.08
CA GLU A 82 3.98 0.55 15.02
C GLU A 82 3.97 0.02 16.46
N GLN A 83 2.87 -0.64 16.87
CA GLN A 83 2.76 -1.26 18.20
C GLN A 83 3.83 -2.34 18.43
N TYR A 84 4.15 -3.12 17.39
CA TYR A 84 5.12 -4.23 17.44
C TYR A 84 6.43 -3.92 16.73
N ARG A 85 6.74 -2.63 16.58
CA ARG A 85 7.89 -2.15 15.82
C ARG A 85 9.19 -2.79 16.32
N CYS A 86 10.03 -3.20 15.38
CA CYS A 86 11.36 -3.70 15.70
C CYS A 86 12.18 -2.64 16.47
N THR A 87 13.01 -3.07 17.42
CA THR A 87 13.76 -2.16 18.30
C THR A 87 15.26 -2.09 17.97
N SER A 88 15.78 -3.06 17.24
CA SER A 88 17.18 -3.16 16.86
C SER A 88 17.35 -3.21 15.35
N ARG A 89 18.54 -2.82 14.88
CA ARG A 89 18.91 -2.94 13.47
C ARG A 89 18.94 -4.41 13.06
N ILE A 90 18.25 -4.74 11.98
CA ILE A 90 18.13 -6.10 11.46
C ILE A 90 18.51 -6.18 9.98
N ARG A 91 18.84 -7.40 9.55
CA ARG A 91 19.03 -7.76 8.14
C ARG A 91 17.85 -8.62 7.72
N LEU A 92 17.27 -8.29 6.59
CA LEU A 92 16.07 -8.91 6.06
C LEU A 92 16.32 -9.37 4.63
N TYR A 93 15.64 -10.45 4.25
CA TYR A 93 15.82 -11.11 2.97
C TYR A 93 14.47 -11.30 2.27
N ARG A 94 14.46 -11.15 0.94
CA ARG A 94 13.28 -11.45 0.12
C ARG A 94 13.71 -11.99 -1.23
N GLY A 95 13.33 -13.22 -1.55
CA GLY A 95 13.46 -13.77 -2.89
C GLY A 95 12.25 -13.43 -3.75
N GLN A 96 12.48 -13.06 -5.00
CA GLN A 96 11.44 -13.00 -6.03
C GLN A 96 12.02 -13.16 -7.44
N LEU A 97 11.16 -13.53 -8.39
CA LEU A 97 11.46 -13.39 -9.81
C LEU A 97 11.24 -11.93 -10.24
N MET A 98 12.07 -11.45 -11.16
CA MET A 98 12.02 -10.09 -11.68
C MET A 98 12.29 -10.12 -13.18
N SER A 99 11.61 -9.27 -13.96
CA SER A 99 11.91 -9.16 -15.38
C SER A 99 13.29 -8.55 -15.63
N ASN A 100 13.89 -8.87 -16.77
CA ASN A 100 15.18 -8.28 -17.18
C ASN A 100 15.11 -6.75 -17.22
N ASP A 101 14.00 -6.20 -17.69
CA ASP A 101 13.79 -4.75 -17.81
C ASP A 101 13.72 -4.09 -16.42
N GLU A 102 12.95 -4.65 -15.49
CA GLU A 102 12.89 -4.14 -14.10
C GLU A 102 14.25 -4.23 -13.41
N LEU A 103 14.99 -5.32 -13.62
CA LEU A 103 16.33 -5.48 -13.06
C LEU A 103 17.31 -4.46 -13.64
N GLN A 104 17.21 -4.18 -14.94
CA GLN A 104 18.06 -3.18 -15.60
C GLN A 104 17.78 -1.77 -15.07
N VAL A 105 16.50 -1.41 -14.89
CA VAL A 105 16.11 -0.12 -14.27
C VAL A 105 16.72 0.02 -12.87
N LEU A 106 16.74 -1.05 -12.07
CA LEU A 106 17.39 -1.02 -10.76
C LEU A 106 18.90 -0.86 -10.87
N LYS A 107 19.57 -1.59 -11.78
CA LYS A 107 21.02 -1.45 -12.02
C LYS A 107 21.41 -0.01 -12.39
N ASP A 108 20.61 0.64 -13.22
CA ASP A 108 20.84 2.03 -13.63
C ASP A 108 20.56 3.05 -12.51
N SER A 109 19.89 2.61 -11.43
CA SER A 109 19.47 3.41 -10.29
C SER A 109 20.33 3.19 -9.03
N ILE A 110 21.48 2.51 -9.13
CA ILE A 110 22.37 2.30 -7.98
C ILE A 110 22.76 3.65 -7.35
N GLY A 111 22.69 3.72 -6.01
CA GLY A 111 22.90 4.95 -5.25
C GLY A 111 21.65 5.82 -5.07
N GLN A 112 20.61 5.62 -5.88
CA GLN A 112 19.35 6.37 -5.79
C GLN A 112 18.42 5.85 -4.68
N LEU A 113 17.37 6.63 -4.41
CA LEU A 113 16.28 6.23 -3.52
C LEU A 113 15.18 5.54 -4.33
N ILE A 114 14.69 4.42 -3.82
CA ILE A 114 13.55 3.69 -4.35
C ILE A 114 12.44 3.64 -3.32
N SER A 115 11.20 3.73 -3.77
CA SER A 115 10.02 3.51 -2.92
C SER A 115 9.35 2.22 -3.29
N VAL A 116 8.89 1.49 -2.27
CA VAL A 116 8.01 0.34 -2.50
C VAL A 116 6.56 0.77 -2.33
N ASN A 117 5.78 0.56 -3.40
CA ASN A 117 4.35 0.91 -3.44
C ASN A 117 3.46 -0.17 -2.82
N SER A 118 4.04 -1.26 -2.34
CA SER A 118 3.34 -2.32 -1.62
C SER A 118 4.00 -2.58 -0.27
N PHE A 119 3.32 -3.34 0.57
CA PHE A 119 3.94 -3.93 1.74
C PHE A 119 5.03 -4.92 1.31
N LEU A 120 6.13 -4.95 2.05
CA LEU A 120 7.25 -5.84 1.76
C LEU A 120 7.32 -6.94 2.82
N SER A 121 6.85 -8.13 2.46
CA SER A 121 7.08 -9.36 3.23
C SER A 121 8.52 -9.80 3.06
N THR A 122 9.21 -9.99 4.19
CA THR A 122 10.64 -10.35 4.25
C THR A 122 10.86 -11.40 5.34
N SER A 123 11.98 -12.12 5.26
CA SER A 123 12.39 -13.09 6.27
C SER A 123 13.70 -12.65 6.95
N LEU A 124 13.88 -13.06 8.20
CA LEU A 124 15.16 -12.99 8.91
C LEU A 124 16.15 -14.05 8.41
N ASP A 125 15.65 -15.13 7.82
CA ASP A 125 16.44 -16.24 7.27
C ASP A 125 16.61 -16.10 5.75
N GLN A 126 17.87 -16.00 5.33
CA GLN A 126 18.23 -15.97 3.91
C GLN A 126 17.82 -17.25 3.18
N GLN A 127 17.95 -18.42 3.81
CA GLN A 127 17.62 -19.71 3.19
C GLN A 127 16.12 -19.80 2.92
N GLN A 128 15.30 -19.41 3.89
CA GLN A 128 13.85 -19.33 3.71
C GLN A 128 13.47 -18.35 2.58
N ALA A 129 14.12 -17.18 2.52
CA ALA A 129 13.90 -16.22 1.43
C ALA A 129 14.25 -16.80 0.04
N LEU A 130 15.30 -17.62 -0.06
CA LEU A 130 15.70 -18.28 -1.30
C LEU A 130 14.71 -19.37 -1.75
N GLN A 131 13.97 -20.01 -0.83
CA GLN A 131 12.93 -21.00 -1.19
C GLN A 131 11.82 -20.39 -2.07
N PHE A 132 11.57 -19.08 -1.96
CA PHE A 132 10.60 -18.36 -2.79
C PHE A 132 11.05 -18.14 -4.25
N LEU A 133 12.32 -18.41 -4.58
CA LEU A 133 12.84 -18.28 -5.95
C LEU A 133 12.48 -19.45 -6.87
N GLY A 134 11.94 -20.55 -6.31
CA GLY A 134 11.53 -21.74 -7.05
C GLY A 134 12.70 -22.50 -7.69
N GLY A 135 12.44 -23.75 -8.10
CA GLY A 135 13.42 -24.61 -8.79
C GLY A 135 13.38 -24.52 -10.33
N SER A 136 12.57 -23.64 -10.90
CA SER A 136 12.43 -23.50 -12.36
C SER A 136 13.67 -22.87 -12.97
N SER A 137 14.19 -23.48 -14.03
CA SER A 137 15.17 -22.86 -14.93
C SER A 137 14.63 -21.52 -15.39
N THR A 138 15.44 -20.46 -15.26
CA THR A 138 15.12 -19.10 -15.74
C THR A 138 14.58 -19.20 -17.16
N SER A 139 13.29 -18.89 -17.35
CA SER A 139 12.71 -18.74 -18.68
C SER A 139 13.28 -17.47 -19.33
N ASP A 140 13.36 -17.43 -20.65
CA ASP A 140 13.76 -16.22 -21.39
C ASP A 140 12.98 -14.99 -20.90
N GLY A 141 13.66 -14.07 -20.20
CA GLY A 141 13.12 -12.77 -19.78
C GLY A 141 12.94 -12.53 -18.28
N VAL A 142 13.17 -13.51 -17.41
CA VAL A 142 13.10 -13.32 -15.94
C VAL A 142 14.31 -13.86 -15.19
N GLU A 143 14.71 -13.13 -14.16
CA GLU A 143 15.87 -13.38 -13.33
C GLU A 143 15.49 -13.67 -11.88
N ARG A 144 16.31 -14.48 -11.21
CA ARG A 144 16.17 -14.76 -9.78
C ARG A 144 16.87 -13.67 -8.99
N VAL A 145 16.12 -12.98 -8.13
CA VAL A 145 16.61 -11.83 -7.37
C VAL A 145 16.42 -12.05 -5.87
N LEU A 146 17.49 -11.89 -5.11
CA LEU A 146 17.45 -11.83 -3.65
C LEU A 146 17.73 -10.41 -3.17
N PHE A 147 16.74 -9.78 -2.53
CA PHE A 147 16.93 -8.54 -1.81
C PHE A 147 17.60 -8.80 -0.47
N LYS A 148 18.68 -8.06 -0.18
CA LYS A 148 19.32 -7.96 1.13
C LYS A 148 19.07 -6.56 1.67
N ILE A 149 18.27 -6.48 2.73
CA ILE A 149 17.75 -5.22 3.25
C ILE A 149 18.30 -5.00 4.64
N VAL A 150 18.98 -3.87 4.84
CA VAL A 150 19.37 -3.42 6.18
C VAL A 150 18.32 -2.44 6.67
N ALA A 151 17.60 -2.80 7.73
CA ALA A 151 16.58 -1.95 8.35
C ALA A 151 17.02 -1.53 9.75
N ASP A 152 17.12 -0.23 10.00
CA ASP A 152 17.42 0.33 11.32
C ASP A 152 16.19 1.08 11.85
N PRO A 153 15.50 0.56 12.88
CA PRO A 153 14.24 1.14 13.35
C PRO A 153 14.44 2.47 14.08
N ARG A 154 15.68 2.81 14.44
CA ARG A 154 16.08 4.01 15.18
C ARG A 154 16.17 5.26 14.28
N LEU A 155 16.05 5.10 12.97
CA LEU A 155 15.97 6.22 12.05
C LEU A 155 14.65 6.98 12.26
N GLU A 156 14.71 8.29 12.40
CA GLU A 156 13.52 9.14 12.55
C GLU A 156 12.74 9.23 11.23
N GLY A 157 11.42 9.25 11.30
CA GLY A 157 10.56 9.51 10.14
C GLY A 157 10.42 8.36 9.13
N ILE A 158 10.92 7.16 9.45
CA ILE A 158 10.66 5.95 8.64
C ILE A 158 9.30 5.36 8.98
N LYS A 159 8.69 4.69 7.99
CA LYS A 159 7.49 3.87 8.22
C LYS A 159 7.83 2.62 9.06
N PRO A 160 6.87 2.10 9.86
CA PRO A 160 7.15 0.97 10.73
C PRO A 160 7.41 -0.33 9.98
N PHE A 161 8.12 -1.22 10.65
CA PHE A 161 8.25 -2.61 10.28
C PHE A 161 8.34 -3.44 11.57
N ALA A 162 7.80 -4.65 11.52
CA ALA A 162 7.68 -5.51 12.68
C ALA A 162 7.87 -6.97 12.29
N ASN A 163 8.38 -7.78 13.23
CA ASN A 163 8.24 -9.22 13.15
C ASN A 163 6.79 -9.57 13.49
N ILE A 164 6.06 -10.16 12.54
CA ILE A 164 4.64 -10.43 12.65
C ILE A 164 4.31 -11.89 12.87
N SER A 165 5.30 -12.75 13.14
CA SER A 165 5.13 -14.20 13.30
C SER A 165 4.04 -14.58 14.30
N SER A 166 3.95 -13.84 15.42
CA SER A 166 2.95 -14.09 16.46
C SER A 166 1.53 -13.66 16.08
N PHE A 167 1.38 -12.90 15.00
CA PHE A 167 0.10 -12.32 14.53
C PHE A 167 -0.31 -12.82 13.14
N SER A 168 0.64 -13.40 12.41
CA SER A 168 0.45 -13.93 11.07
C SER A 168 -0.46 -15.16 11.10
N TYR A 169 -1.24 -15.34 10.02
CA TYR A 169 -1.93 -16.60 9.73
C TYR A 169 -0.92 -17.75 9.59
N PHE A 170 0.31 -17.45 9.13
CA PHE A 170 1.41 -18.39 8.95
C PHE A 170 2.53 -18.10 9.96
N SER A 171 2.33 -18.51 11.21
CA SER A 171 3.27 -18.20 12.31
C SER A 171 4.67 -18.80 12.17
N GLN A 172 4.84 -19.80 11.30
CA GLN A 172 6.11 -20.49 11.06
C GLN A 172 7.00 -19.78 10.03
N GLU A 173 6.51 -18.75 9.34
CA GLU A 173 7.24 -18.07 8.28
C GLU A 173 8.24 -17.03 8.80
N GLU A 174 8.31 -16.82 10.11
CA GLU A 174 9.18 -15.81 10.75
C GLU A 174 9.16 -14.43 10.07
N GLU A 175 7.99 -14.07 9.54
CA GLU A 175 7.82 -12.94 8.63
C GLU A 175 8.08 -11.61 9.35
N VAL A 176 8.92 -10.78 8.73
CA VAL A 176 9.03 -9.36 9.04
C VAL A 176 8.35 -8.57 7.93
N LEU A 177 7.30 -7.84 8.28
CA LEU A 177 6.53 -7.04 7.35
C LEU A 177 6.96 -5.58 7.42
N ILE A 178 7.34 -5.01 6.28
CA ILE A 178 7.66 -3.59 6.14
C ILE A 178 6.47 -2.84 5.54
N MET A 179 6.08 -1.74 6.18
CA MET A 179 4.95 -0.91 5.77
C MET A 179 5.14 -0.34 4.36
N LEU A 180 4.06 -0.29 3.58
CA LEU A 180 4.03 0.35 2.26
C LEU A 180 4.49 1.82 2.34
N GLY A 181 5.08 2.34 1.26
CA GLY A 181 5.63 3.69 1.22
C GLY A 181 6.96 3.85 1.98
N SER A 182 7.55 2.74 2.43
CA SER A 182 8.94 2.71 2.89
C SER A 182 9.89 3.05 1.75
N ILE A 183 11.00 3.70 2.11
CA ILE A 183 11.99 4.23 1.17
C ILE A 183 13.32 3.56 1.46
N PHE A 184 13.97 3.10 0.41
CA PHE A 184 15.25 2.43 0.49
C PHE A 184 16.26 3.16 -0.38
N ARG A 185 17.51 3.20 0.06
CA ARG A 185 18.61 3.52 -0.84
C ARG A 185 19.15 2.23 -1.42
N LEU A 186 19.23 2.18 -2.74
CA LEU A 186 19.87 1.11 -3.47
C LEU A 186 21.39 1.26 -3.30
N VAL A 187 22.04 0.25 -2.72
CA VAL A 187 23.46 0.30 -2.35
C VAL A 187 24.32 -0.33 -3.43
N ASP A 188 23.98 -1.56 -3.81
CA ASP A 188 24.74 -2.33 -4.78
C ASP A 188 23.86 -3.41 -5.42
N ILE A 189 24.23 -3.82 -6.64
CA ILE A 189 23.62 -4.96 -7.33
C ILE A 189 24.74 -5.78 -7.97
N HIS A 190 24.85 -7.04 -7.57
CA HIS A 190 25.80 -7.99 -8.12
C HIS A 190 25.18 -9.37 -8.26
N GLN A 191 25.83 -10.26 -8.99
CA GLN A 191 25.38 -11.63 -9.16
C GLN A 191 26.23 -12.57 -8.30
N ASP A 192 25.59 -13.48 -7.57
CA ASP A 192 26.27 -14.51 -6.79
C ASP A 192 26.63 -15.74 -7.66
N VAL A 193 27.44 -16.64 -7.12
CA VAL A 193 27.96 -17.86 -7.76
C VAL A 193 26.82 -18.74 -8.30
N GLU A 194 25.66 -18.74 -7.64
CA GLU A 194 24.48 -19.52 -8.04
C GLU A 194 23.61 -18.85 -9.12
N GLN A 195 24.10 -17.80 -9.79
CA GLN A 195 23.35 -17.01 -10.79
C GLN A 195 22.08 -16.40 -10.19
N VAL A 196 22.18 -15.91 -8.95
CA VAL A 196 21.13 -15.14 -8.27
C VAL A 196 21.63 -13.70 -8.18
N TRP A 197 20.81 -12.75 -8.65
CA TRP A 197 21.10 -11.33 -8.50
C TRP A 197 20.83 -10.90 -7.06
N ILE A 198 21.85 -10.42 -6.39
CA ILE A 198 21.78 -9.87 -5.05
C ILE A 198 21.57 -8.36 -5.18
N ILE A 199 20.48 -7.88 -4.61
CA ILE A 199 20.15 -6.46 -4.54
C ILE A 199 20.32 -5.99 -3.10
N GLU A 200 21.34 -5.20 -2.84
CA GLU A 200 21.59 -4.63 -1.52
C GLU A 200 20.92 -3.28 -1.38
N MET A 201 20.11 -3.13 -0.33
CA MET A 201 19.45 -1.86 -0.04
C MET A 201 19.36 -1.58 1.46
N ARG A 202 19.27 -0.29 1.80
CA ARG A 202 19.14 0.16 3.19
C ARG A 202 17.88 1.00 3.36
N LEU A 203 17.10 0.69 4.39
CA LEU A 203 15.95 1.52 4.77
C LEU A 203 16.44 2.93 5.09
N CYS A 204 15.77 3.94 4.56
CA CYS A 204 16.10 5.34 4.74
C CYS A 204 14.86 6.10 5.22
N SER A 205 15.09 7.13 6.03
CA SER A 205 14.11 8.20 6.16
C SER A 205 14.21 9.08 4.93
N ASN A 206 13.08 9.43 4.34
CA ASN A 206 13.05 10.57 3.43
C ASN A 206 11.82 11.41 3.71
N HIS A 207 12.03 12.73 3.67
CA HIS A 207 10.93 13.66 3.81
C HIS A 207 10.09 13.82 2.54
N ASP A 208 10.59 13.34 1.40
CA ASP A 208 9.97 13.54 0.10
C ASP A 208 9.66 12.20 -0.58
N ASN A 209 8.38 11.96 -0.78
CA ASN A 209 7.84 11.03 -1.77
C ASN A 209 6.41 11.43 -2.08
N ASP A 210 5.98 11.37 -3.33
CA ASP A 210 4.64 11.80 -3.74
C ASP A 210 3.52 10.91 -3.15
N LEU A 211 3.84 9.66 -2.77
CA LEU A 211 2.93 8.79 -2.01
C LEU A 211 2.74 9.22 -0.56
N LYS A 212 3.68 9.99 -0.02
CA LYS A 212 3.58 10.63 1.29
C LYS A 212 2.47 11.66 1.29
N LEU A 213 2.21 12.35 0.18
CA LEU A 213 1.05 13.26 0.10
C LEU A 213 -0.25 12.48 0.28
N VAL A 214 -0.43 11.36 -0.42
CA VAL A 214 -1.67 10.58 -0.31
C VAL A 214 -1.83 9.99 1.09
N VAL A 215 -0.80 9.35 1.63
CA VAL A 215 -0.88 8.62 2.91
C VAL A 215 -0.73 9.53 4.13
N ASP A 216 0.10 10.57 4.09
CA ASP A 216 0.25 11.51 5.20
C ASP A 216 -0.84 12.59 5.21
N GLN A 217 -1.46 12.98 4.08
CA GLN A 217 -2.69 13.80 4.13
C GLN A 217 -3.88 13.00 4.68
N LEU A 218 -3.90 11.68 4.47
CA LEU A 218 -4.86 10.80 5.15
C LEU A 218 -4.61 10.70 6.68
N LYS A 219 -3.37 10.93 7.15
CA LYS A 219 -2.98 10.81 8.57
C LYS A 219 -2.93 12.12 9.35
N LYS A 220 -2.51 13.23 8.72
CA LYS A 220 -2.34 14.55 9.37
C LYS A 220 -3.64 15.25 9.75
N ASN A 221 -4.78 14.75 9.28
CA ASN A 221 -6.11 15.27 9.61
C ASN A 221 -6.72 14.63 10.87
N HIS A 222 -5.87 14.09 11.76
CA HIS A 222 -6.28 13.57 13.07
C HIS A 222 -5.74 14.50 14.18
N GLY A 223 -6.43 15.62 14.35
CA GLY A 223 -6.64 16.17 15.70
C GLY A 223 -7.78 15.41 16.36
N GLU A 224 -7.71 15.22 17.67
CA GLU A 224 -8.76 14.62 18.47
C GLU A 224 -10.12 15.30 18.19
N GLY A 225 -11.01 14.59 17.49
CA GLY A 225 -12.36 15.05 17.18
C GLY A 225 -12.53 15.67 15.79
N ASP A 226 -12.51 14.86 14.73
CA ASP A 226 -13.61 14.80 13.76
C ASP A 226 -13.34 13.76 12.67
N ALA A 227 -14.33 12.90 12.42
CA ALA A 227 -14.28 11.87 11.38
C ALA A 227 -14.49 12.41 9.95
N GLU A 228 -14.29 13.72 9.74
CA GLU A 228 -14.41 14.42 8.45
C GLU A 228 -13.05 14.65 7.78
N THR A 229 -12.15 13.67 7.89
CA THR A 229 -10.97 13.51 7.03
C THR A 229 -11.41 13.02 5.63
N SER A 230 -12.33 13.80 5.06
CA SER A 230 -13.46 13.46 4.21
C SER A 230 -13.07 13.34 2.73
N LEU A 231 -13.88 12.66 1.92
CA LEU A 231 -13.83 12.57 0.45
C LEU A 231 -13.31 13.82 -0.28
N LEU A 232 -13.59 15.00 0.29
CA LEU A 232 -13.08 16.31 -0.14
C LEU A 232 -11.55 16.34 -0.26
N SER A 233 -10.82 15.86 0.76
CA SER A 233 -9.36 15.86 0.78
C SER A 233 -8.79 14.98 -0.34
N LEU A 234 -9.41 13.81 -0.57
CA LEU A 234 -9.01 12.93 -1.66
C LEU A 234 -9.31 13.53 -3.03
N GLY A 235 -10.44 14.22 -3.18
CA GLY A 235 -10.76 14.96 -4.40
C GLY A 235 -9.68 16.01 -4.73
N PHE A 236 -9.21 16.76 -3.73
CA PHE A 236 -8.12 17.73 -3.92
C PHE A 236 -6.77 17.07 -4.26
N ILE A 237 -6.41 15.96 -3.61
CA ILE A 237 -5.20 15.19 -3.97
C ILE A 237 -5.26 14.75 -5.43
N LEU A 238 -6.39 14.19 -5.86
CA LEU A 238 -6.58 13.72 -7.23
C LEU A 238 -6.52 14.88 -8.23
N LEU A 239 -7.04 16.05 -7.85
CA LEU A 239 -6.96 17.26 -8.65
C LEU A 239 -5.50 17.71 -8.85
N ASP A 240 -4.71 17.71 -7.78
CA ASP A 240 -3.28 18.07 -7.81
C ASP A 240 -2.45 17.05 -8.62
N MET A 241 -2.84 15.77 -8.59
CA MET A 241 -2.26 14.70 -9.41
C MET A 241 -2.70 14.72 -10.89
N GLY A 242 -3.54 15.68 -11.31
CA GLY A 242 -4.08 15.75 -12.66
C GLY A 242 -5.12 14.66 -13.01
N LYS A 243 -5.59 13.89 -12.01
CA LYS A 243 -6.59 12.83 -12.18
C LYS A 243 -8.00 13.41 -12.10
N TYR A 244 -8.34 14.27 -13.07
CA TYR A 244 -9.53 15.13 -13.05
C TYR A 244 -10.86 14.37 -12.92
N ASP A 245 -11.07 13.30 -13.69
CA ASP A 245 -12.32 12.52 -13.62
C ASP A 245 -12.52 11.83 -12.27
N SER A 246 -11.41 11.35 -11.68
CA SER A 246 -11.45 10.77 -10.34
C SER A 246 -11.73 11.86 -9.31
N ALA A 247 -11.05 13.01 -9.37
CA ALA A 247 -11.27 14.13 -8.46
C ALA A 247 -12.75 14.57 -8.44
N GLU A 248 -13.34 14.75 -9.62
CA GLU A 248 -14.74 15.11 -9.82
C GLU A 248 -15.70 14.10 -9.17
N LYS A 249 -15.49 12.79 -9.41
CA LYS A 249 -16.26 11.71 -8.79
C LYS A 249 -16.26 11.82 -7.26
N TYR A 250 -15.10 12.10 -6.66
CA TYR A 250 -14.97 12.23 -5.21
C TYR A 250 -15.62 13.49 -4.66
N PHE A 251 -15.56 14.62 -5.38
CA PHE A 251 -16.26 15.84 -5.00
C PHE A 251 -17.79 15.67 -5.06
N PHE A 252 -18.33 15.06 -6.12
CA PHE A 252 -19.76 14.75 -6.18
C PHE A 252 -20.20 13.77 -5.10
N ARG A 253 -19.37 12.77 -4.81
CA ARG A 253 -19.64 11.84 -3.71
C ARG A 253 -19.69 12.57 -2.37
N PHE A 254 -18.78 13.51 -2.11
CA PHE A 254 -18.81 14.35 -0.92
C PHE A 254 -20.11 15.16 -0.82
N LEU A 255 -20.52 15.81 -1.90
CA LEU A 255 -21.76 16.61 -1.94
C LEU A 255 -23.02 15.75 -1.71
N ASN A 256 -23.04 14.53 -2.25
CA ASN A 256 -24.17 13.61 -2.11
C ASN A 256 -24.28 13.00 -0.70
N GLU A 257 -23.20 13.01 0.11
CA GLU A 257 -23.21 12.39 1.44
C GLU A 257 -23.92 13.22 2.53
N GLN A 258 -24.53 14.36 2.18
CA GLN A 258 -25.25 15.30 3.07
C GLN A 258 -24.48 15.58 4.37
N SER A 259 -23.30 16.23 4.25
CA SER A 259 -22.58 16.75 5.41
C SER A 259 -23.14 18.12 5.81
N ASN A 260 -23.16 18.41 7.12
CA ASN A 260 -23.39 19.77 7.63
C ASN A 260 -22.11 20.64 7.52
N ASP A 261 -21.13 20.20 6.75
CA ASP A 261 -19.86 20.88 6.51
C ASP A 261 -20.01 21.88 5.35
N TYR A 262 -20.62 23.03 5.67
CA TYR A 262 -20.82 24.12 4.72
C TYR A 262 -19.50 24.64 4.13
N GLN A 263 -18.40 24.59 4.89
CA GLN A 263 -17.09 25.03 4.41
C GLN A 263 -16.52 24.04 3.39
N GLY A 264 -16.61 22.73 3.66
CA GLY A 264 -16.22 21.69 2.72
C GLY A 264 -17.06 21.72 1.45
N ILE A 265 -18.37 21.96 1.56
CA ILE A 265 -19.27 22.09 0.40
C ILE A 265 -18.85 23.25 -0.50
N ALA A 266 -18.57 24.42 0.07
CA ALA A 266 -18.09 25.59 -0.68
C ALA A 266 -16.76 25.30 -1.40
N ARG A 267 -15.82 24.64 -0.71
CA ARG A 267 -14.54 24.22 -1.29
C ARG A 267 -14.73 23.21 -2.44
N CYS A 268 -15.67 22.27 -2.30
CA CYS A 268 -16.03 21.30 -3.33
C CYS A 268 -16.52 22.00 -4.61
N TYR A 269 -17.50 22.90 -4.48
CA TYR A 269 -18.05 23.62 -5.63
C TYR A 269 -17.00 24.50 -6.32
N TYR A 270 -16.14 25.16 -5.55
CA TYR A 270 -15.00 25.91 -6.10
C TYR A 270 -14.06 25.01 -6.92
N ALA A 271 -13.71 23.83 -6.39
CA ALA A 271 -12.84 22.88 -7.09
C ALA A 271 -13.50 22.32 -8.37
N LEU A 272 -14.80 22.02 -8.34
CA LEU A 272 -15.56 21.58 -9.50
C LEU A 272 -15.66 22.66 -10.59
N GLY A 273 -15.81 23.94 -10.22
CA GLY A 273 -15.78 25.05 -11.18
C GLY A 273 -14.43 25.19 -11.89
N ASN A 274 -13.33 25.04 -11.15
CA ASN A 274 -11.98 25.05 -11.73
C ASN A 274 -11.75 23.86 -12.65
N LEU A 275 -12.27 22.68 -12.30
CA LEU A 275 -12.22 21.47 -13.13
C LEU A 275 -12.99 21.65 -14.45
N ALA A 276 -14.19 22.23 -14.40
CA ALA A 276 -14.99 22.49 -15.58
C ALA A 276 -14.27 23.44 -16.55
N THR A 277 -13.65 24.51 -16.03
CA THR A 277 -12.86 25.45 -16.83
C THR A 277 -11.66 24.76 -17.50
N LYS A 278 -10.93 23.92 -16.76
CA LYS A 278 -9.80 23.15 -17.31
C LYS A 278 -10.21 22.11 -18.35
N LYS A 279 -11.40 21.50 -18.22
CA LYS A 279 -11.93 20.56 -19.23
C LYS A 279 -12.36 21.29 -20.51
N ASP A 280 -13.00 22.45 -20.39
CA ASP A 280 -13.40 23.29 -21.53
C ASP A 280 -12.19 23.80 -22.33
N ASP A 281 -11.08 24.15 -21.63
CA ASP A 281 -9.80 24.51 -22.26
C ASP A 281 -9.13 23.32 -22.98
N LEU A 282 -9.28 22.09 -22.47
CA LEU A 282 -8.74 20.87 -23.09
C LEU A 282 -9.55 20.45 -24.32
N ASP A 283 -10.88 20.53 -24.26
CA ASP A 283 -11.78 20.26 -25.40
C ASP A 283 -11.60 21.30 -26.52
N SER A 284 -11.19 22.53 -26.18
CA SER A 284 -10.82 23.58 -27.14
C SER A 284 -9.42 23.44 -27.73
N SER A 285 -8.58 22.54 -27.20
CA SER A 285 -7.17 22.35 -27.58
C SER A 285 -6.90 21.08 -28.42
N LEU A 286 -7.92 20.29 -28.73
CA LEU A 286 -7.88 19.12 -29.64
C LEU A 286 -8.38 19.48 -31.04
#